data_AF-A0A2K0VWG4-F1
#
_entry.id   AF-A0A2K0VWG4-F1
#
_cell.length_a   1.000
_cell.length_b   1.000
_cell.length_c   1.000
_cell.angle_alpha   90.00
_cell.angle_beta   90.00
_cell.angle_gamma   90.00
#
_symmetry.space_group_name_H-M   'P 1'
#
loop_
_entity.id
_entity.type
_entity.pdbx_description
1 polymer ?
#
loop_
_entity_poly.entity_id
_entity_poly.type
_entity_poly.pdbx_seq_one_letter_code
_entity_poly.pdbx_strand_id
1 'polypeptide(L)'
;MTRPKFALVTGLCGQGGIGEALVMEYKRLSFHAIATVLPHESSHHLSQAGITCLPLDVTVEDSISELKFKVQEITGGYLHILVNCAGIAYTMTAIDTDVTSVQRMFDVNVFGPMRMVHHFHDMIIKGSGTIVNIGSIGGTIPFVYGC
;
A
#
# COMPACT_ATOMS: atom_id res chain seq x y z
N MET A 1 16.45 8.56 23.88
CA MET A 1 15.02 8.37 23.58
C MET A 1 14.90 8.16 22.07
N THR A 2 14.60 6.94 21.63
CA THR A 2 14.41 6.62 20.20
C THR A 2 13.09 7.24 19.74
N ARG A 3 13.12 8.07 18.69
CA ARG A 3 11.91 8.64 18.09
C ARG A 3 10.98 7.51 17.61
N PRO A 4 9.65 7.65 17.73
CA PRO A 4 8.72 6.67 17.21
C PRO A 4 8.91 6.54 15.69
N LYS A 5 9.02 5.30 15.22
CA LYS A 5 9.16 5.01 13.80
C LYS A 5 7.80 4.66 13.21
N PHE A 6 7.50 5.22 12.05
CA PHE A 6 6.21 5.08 11.38
C PHE A 6 6.37 4.31 10.08
N ALA A 7 5.50 3.32 9.88
CA ALA A 7 5.45 2.52 8.65
C ALA A 7 4.04 2.59 8.07
N LEU A 8 3.91 3.02 6.81
CA LEU A 8 2.66 3.04 6.06
C LEU A 8 2.68 1.88 5.07
N VAL A 9 1.70 0.99 5.15
CA VAL A 9 1.56 -0.16 4.26
C VAL A 9 0.27 -0.03 3.47
N THR A 10 0.37 -0.02 2.14
CA THR A 10 -0.79 0.09 1.26
C THR A 10 -1.36 -1.28 0.88
N GLY A 11 -2.67 -1.34 0.57
CA GLY A 11 -3.29 -2.52 -0.02
C GLY A 11 -3.32 -3.75 0.88
N LEU A 12 -3.77 -3.60 2.12
CA LEU A 12 -4.10 -4.75 2.96
C LEU A 12 -5.42 -5.38 2.48
N CYS A 13 -5.35 -6.18 1.42
CA CYS A 13 -6.48 -6.97 0.96
C CYS A 13 -6.59 -8.24 1.80
N GLY A 14 -7.62 -8.31 2.65
CA GLY A 14 -8.06 -9.54 3.32
C GLY A 14 -7.19 -10.07 4.46
N GLN A 15 -7.84 -10.85 5.32
CA GLN A 15 -7.20 -11.58 6.42
C GLN A 15 -6.24 -12.64 5.83
N GLY A 16 -4.96 -12.60 6.20
CA GLY A 16 -3.89 -13.48 5.73
C GLY A 16 -3.06 -12.94 4.56
N GLY A 17 -3.28 -11.70 4.12
CA GLY A 17 -2.49 -11.08 3.05
C GLY A 17 -1.06 -10.70 3.48
N ILE A 18 -0.17 -10.48 2.49
CA ILE A 18 1.23 -10.03 2.72
C ILE A 18 1.25 -8.73 3.54
N GLY A 19 0.32 -7.82 3.27
CA GLY A 19 0.20 -6.56 3.98
C GLY A 19 -0.09 -6.72 5.48
N GLU A 20 -0.95 -7.67 5.88
CA GLU A 20 -1.24 -7.94 7.30
C GLU A 20 0.00 -8.47 8.02
N ALA A 21 0.70 -9.45 7.42
CA ALA A 21 1.91 -10.02 8.00
C ALA A 21 3.00 -8.95 8.23
N LEU A 22 3.17 -8.03 7.27
CA LEU A 22 4.12 -6.92 7.39
C LEU A 22 3.76 -5.98 8.54
N VAL A 23 2.49 -5.57 8.64
CA VAL A 23 2.02 -4.65 9.68
C VAL A 23 2.14 -5.29 11.07
N MET A 24 1.83 -6.58 11.20
CA MET A 24 2.01 -7.33 12.45
C MET A 24 3.48 -7.41 12.87
N GLU A 25 4.39 -7.62 11.92
CA GLU A 25 5.83 -7.62 12.19
C GLU A 25 6.36 -6.23 12.56
N TYR A 26 5.91 -5.17 11.87
CA TYR A 26 6.26 -3.79 12.23
C TYR A 26 5.81 -3.44 13.65
N LYS A 27 4.61 -3.89 14.04
CA LYS A 27 4.14 -3.75 15.41
C LYS A 27 5.06 -4.48 16.40
N ARG A 28 5.50 -5.70 16.10
CA ARG A 28 6.45 -6.46 16.93
C ARG A 28 7.78 -5.73 17.08
N LEU A 29 8.22 -5.04 16.03
CA LEU A 29 9.43 -4.21 16.01
C LEU A 29 9.25 -2.82 16.67
N SER A 30 8.12 -2.57 17.35
CA SER A 30 7.78 -1.29 17.99
C SER A 30 7.66 -0.10 17.02
N PHE A 31 7.35 -0.36 15.76
CA PHE A 31 6.93 0.69 14.83
C PHE A 31 5.43 0.95 15.01
N HIS A 32 5.03 2.21 14.84
CA HIS A 32 3.63 2.56 14.67
C HIS A 32 3.25 2.28 13.22
N ALA A 33 2.59 1.14 13.01
CA ALA A 33 2.17 0.69 11.70
C ALA A 33 0.80 1.28 11.34
N ILE A 34 0.73 1.92 10.17
CA ILE A 34 -0.48 2.46 9.55
C ILE A 34 -0.79 1.55 8.36
N ALA A 35 -1.92 0.88 8.45
CA ALA A 35 -2.45 0.00 7.43
C ALA A 35 -3.48 0.76 6.58
N THR A 36 -3.50 0.51 5.27
CA THR A 36 -4.60 0.97 4.42
C THR A 36 -5.38 -0.18 3.83
N VAL A 37 -6.70 -0.07 3.87
CA VAL A 37 -7.65 -1.03 3.29
C VAL A 37 -8.54 -0.34 2.26
N LEU A 38 -9.16 -1.11 1.36
CA LEU A 38 -10.20 -0.53 0.50
C LEU A 38 -11.40 -0.09 1.36
N PRO A 39 -12.12 0.98 0.99
CA PRO A 39 -13.22 1.53 1.81
C PRO A 39 -14.35 0.55 2.17
N HIS A 40 -14.49 -0.53 1.39
CA HIS A 40 -15.53 -1.55 1.55
C HIS A 40 -15.04 -2.81 2.28
N GLU A 41 -13.77 -2.89 2.67
CA GLU A 41 -13.20 -4.05 3.35
C GLU A 41 -13.20 -3.88 4.89
N SER A 42 -13.38 -5.00 5.60
CA SER A 42 -13.39 -5.01 7.07
C SER A 42 -11.97 -4.95 7.64
N SER A 43 -11.66 -3.85 8.33
CA SER A 43 -10.40 -3.68 9.07
C SER A 43 -10.49 -4.07 10.56
N HIS A 44 -11.60 -4.68 10.99
CA HIS A 44 -11.88 -4.90 12.42
C HIS A 44 -10.79 -5.71 13.13
N HIS A 45 -10.22 -6.73 12.48
CA HIS A 45 -9.16 -7.57 13.04
C HIS A 45 -7.86 -6.79 13.30
N LEU A 46 -7.50 -5.88 12.39
CA LEU A 46 -6.33 -5.01 12.53
C LEU A 46 -6.53 -3.95 13.61
N SER A 47 -7.73 -3.35 13.66
CA SER A 47 -8.09 -2.39 14.72
C SER A 47 -8.06 -3.04 16.11
N GLN A 48 -8.52 -4.29 16.23
CA GLN A 48 -8.40 -5.08 17.47
C GLN A 48 -6.94 -5.36 17.85
N ALA A 49 -6.07 -5.54 16.85
CA ALA A 49 -4.64 -5.64 17.03
C ALA A 49 -3.99 -4.27 17.29
N GLY A 50 -4.73 -3.17 17.49
CA GLY A 50 -4.16 -1.86 17.81
C GLY A 50 -3.36 -1.23 16.67
N ILE A 51 -3.67 -1.62 15.43
CA ILE A 51 -3.10 -1.04 14.21
C ILE A 51 -4.02 0.06 13.72
N THR A 52 -3.44 1.20 13.34
CA THR A 52 -4.19 2.30 12.74
C THR A 52 -4.58 1.93 11.31
N CYS A 53 -5.87 1.81 11.03
CA CYS A 53 -6.39 1.47 9.70
C CYS A 53 -7.06 2.68 9.06
N LEU A 54 -6.68 2.99 7.82
CA LEU A 54 -7.23 4.11 7.05
C LEU A 54 -7.76 3.61 5.70
N PRO A 55 -8.88 4.15 5.20
CA PRO A 55 -9.35 3.82 3.86
C PRO A 55 -8.41 4.44 2.81
N LEU A 56 -8.08 3.67 1.77
CA LEU A 56 -7.31 4.15 0.61
C LEU A 56 -7.76 3.46 -0.67
N ASP A 57 -7.99 4.26 -1.71
CA ASP A 57 -7.99 3.81 -3.09
C ASP A 57 -6.82 4.46 -3.83
N VAL A 58 -5.85 3.65 -4.28
CA VAL A 58 -4.64 4.12 -4.98
C VAL A 58 -4.92 4.62 -6.42
N THR A 59 -6.13 4.42 -6.92
CA THR A 59 -6.57 4.92 -8.23
C THR A 59 -7.19 6.32 -8.14
N VAL A 60 -7.59 6.75 -6.93
CA VAL A 60 -8.31 8.02 -6.72
C VAL A 60 -7.40 9.02 -6.00
N GLU A 61 -7.09 10.12 -6.69
CA GLU A 61 -6.18 11.16 -6.19
C GLU A 61 -6.66 11.80 -4.87
N ASP A 62 -7.98 12.04 -4.75
CA ASP A 62 -8.58 12.62 -3.56
C ASP A 62 -8.42 11.69 -2.35
N SER A 63 -8.54 10.37 -2.55
CA SER A 63 -8.34 9.38 -1.48
C SER A 63 -6.91 9.41 -0.95
N ILE A 64 -5.92 9.56 -1.85
CA ILE A 64 -4.50 9.67 -1.48
C ILE A 64 -4.25 10.97 -0.72
N SER A 65 -4.87 12.07 -1.14
CA SER A 65 -4.73 13.39 -0.50
C SER A 65 -5.32 13.40 0.92
N GLU A 66 -6.50 12.81 1.10
CA GLU A 66 -7.12 12.62 2.42
C GLU A 66 -6.27 11.72 3.32
N LEU A 67 -5.72 10.63 2.77
CA LEU A 67 -4.82 9.76 3.51
C LEU A 67 -3.58 10.53 3.97
N LYS A 68 -2.96 11.32 3.08
CA LYS A 68 -1.78 12.13 3.42
C LYS A 68 -2.07 13.05 4.60
N PHE A 69 -3.21 13.74 4.59
CA PHE A 69 -3.61 14.62 5.69
C PHE A 69 -3.69 13.85 7.03
N LYS A 70 -4.41 12.73 7.06
CA LYS A 70 -4.55 11.90 8.27
C LYS A 70 -3.21 11.34 8.75
N VAL A 71 -2.37 10.86 7.84
CA VAL A 71 -1.03 10.34 8.18
C VAL A 71 -0.14 11.46 8.70
N GLN A 72 -0.24 12.67 8.16
CA GLN A 72 0.50 13.82 8.66
C GLN A 72 0.08 14.21 10.08
N GLU A 73 -1.21 14.16 10.41
CA GLU A 73 -1.71 14.38 11.78
C GLU A 73 -1.19 13.34 12.77
N ILE A 74 -1.19 12.05 12.38
CA ILE A 74 -0.74 10.95 13.24
C ILE A 74 0.78 10.98 13.47
N THR A 75 1.53 11.20 12.39
CA THR A 75 2.99 11.06 12.41
C THR A 75 3.71 12.36 12.74
N GLY A 76 3.04 13.51 12.70
CA GLY A 76 3.70 14.82 12.79
C GLY A 76 4.52 15.17 11.53
N GLY A 77 4.20 14.55 10.40
CA GLY A 77 4.79 14.87 9.09
C GLY A 77 6.09 14.14 8.75
N TYR A 78 6.42 13.04 9.43
CA TYR A 78 7.59 12.22 9.12
C TYR A 78 7.22 10.74 8.98
N LEU A 79 7.70 10.12 7.91
CA LEU A 79 7.46 8.71 7.62
C LEU A 79 8.79 7.98 7.40
N HIS A 80 8.94 6.80 7.99
CA HIS A 80 10.19 6.03 7.89
C HIS A 80 10.11 4.91 6.87
N ILE A 81 8.92 4.35 6.66
CA ILE A 81 8.72 3.28 5.69
C ILE A 81 7.40 3.53 4.96
N LEU A 82 7.44 3.51 3.63
CA LEU A 82 6.27 3.40 2.77
C LEU A 82 6.36 2.08 2.01
N VAL A 83 5.42 1.17 2.25
CA VAL A 83 5.31 -0.09 1.52
C VAL A 83 4.13 -0.02 0.55
N ASN A 84 4.43 -0.01 -0.74
CA ASN A 84 3.44 -0.13 -1.80
C ASN A 84 3.15 -1.61 -2.04
N CYS A 85 2.09 -2.14 -1.42
CA CYS A 85 1.67 -3.54 -1.52
C CYS A 85 0.28 -3.72 -2.18
N ALA A 86 -0.42 -2.63 -2.48
CA ALA A 86 -1.65 -2.68 -3.27
C ALA A 86 -1.38 -3.23 -4.67
N GLY A 87 -2.07 -4.32 -5.02
CA GLY A 87 -1.97 -4.91 -6.34
C GLY A 87 -3.18 -5.79 -6.69
N ILE A 88 -3.51 -5.83 -7.97
CA ILE A 88 -4.49 -6.76 -8.54
C ILE A 88 -3.81 -7.63 -9.61
N ALA A 89 -4.24 -8.88 -9.72
CA ALA A 89 -3.78 -9.77 -10.77
C ALA A 89 -4.91 -10.01 -11.78
N TYR A 90 -4.59 -9.85 -13.06
CA TYR A 90 -5.50 -10.20 -14.16
C TYR A 90 -4.73 -11.07 -15.15
N THR A 91 -5.20 -12.31 -15.32
CA THR A 91 -4.57 -13.32 -16.16
C THR A 91 -5.62 -13.86 -17.11
N MET A 92 -5.40 -13.73 -18.41
CA MET A 92 -6.35 -14.13 -19.45
C MET A 92 -5.60 -14.45 -20.75
N THR A 93 -6.23 -15.19 -21.66
CA THR A 93 -5.66 -15.37 -23.00
C THR A 93 -5.65 -14.03 -23.74
N ALA A 94 -4.70 -13.85 -24.67
CA ALA A 94 -4.63 -12.61 -25.45
C ALA A 94 -5.89 -12.33 -26.29
N ILE A 95 -6.68 -13.37 -26.62
CA ILE A 95 -7.91 -13.25 -27.41
C ILE A 95 -9.10 -12.84 -26.52
N ASP A 96 -9.13 -13.32 -25.28
CA ASP A 96 -10.21 -13.06 -24.32
C ASP A 96 -9.89 -11.89 -23.36
N THR A 97 -8.74 -11.26 -23.54
CA THR A 97 -8.28 -10.15 -22.69
C THR A 97 -9.14 -8.92 -22.93
N ASP A 98 -9.73 -8.42 -21.85
CA ASP A 98 -10.35 -7.10 -21.85
C ASP A 98 -9.33 -6.02 -21.55
N VAL A 99 -9.17 -5.08 -22.49
CA VAL A 99 -8.24 -3.95 -22.38
C VAL A 99 -8.56 -3.08 -21.16
N THR A 100 -9.84 -2.93 -20.80
CA THR A 100 -10.20 -2.09 -19.64
C THR A 100 -9.75 -2.70 -18.32
N SER A 101 -9.82 -4.02 -18.21
CA SER A 101 -9.30 -4.79 -17.08
C SER A 101 -7.78 -4.69 -16.96
N VAL A 102 -7.06 -4.74 -18.09
CA VAL A 102 -5.60 -4.52 -18.13
C VAL A 102 -5.25 -3.10 -17.71
N GLN A 103 -5.96 -2.09 -18.22
CA GLN A 103 -5.72 -0.70 -17.85
C GLN A 103 -5.91 -0.49 -16.33
N ARG A 104 -6.98 -1.06 -15.76
CA ARG A 104 -7.21 -1.05 -14.31
C ARG A 104 -6.06 -1.71 -13.53
N MET A 105 -5.50 -2.81 -14.04
CA MET A 105 -4.33 -3.46 -13.42
C MET A 105 -3.11 -2.53 -13.40
N PHE A 106 -2.85 -1.83 -14.50
CA PHE A 106 -1.76 -0.83 -14.54
C PHE A 106 -2.04 0.37 -13.62
N ASP A 107 -3.29 0.83 -13.55
CA ASP A 107 -3.71 1.92 -12.66
C ASP A 107 -3.44 1.62 -11.19
N VAL A 108 -3.61 0.37 -10.76
CA VAL A 108 -3.32 -0.05 -9.39
C VAL A 108 -1.84 -0.38 -9.22
N ASN A 109 -1.28 -1.25 -10.06
CA ASN A 109 0.04 -1.88 -9.82
C ASN A 109 1.21 -0.97 -10.22
N VAL A 110 1.02 -0.08 -11.19
CA VAL A 110 2.09 0.78 -11.72
C VAL A 110 1.86 2.21 -11.29
N PHE A 111 0.71 2.77 -11.65
CA PHE A 111 0.41 4.17 -11.35
C PHE A 111 0.11 4.39 -9.87
N GLY A 112 -0.49 3.42 -9.17
CA GLY A 112 -0.73 3.48 -7.73
C GLY A 112 0.53 3.78 -6.91
N PRO A 113 1.60 2.96 -6.98
CA PRO A 113 2.87 3.25 -6.32
C PRO A 113 3.45 4.62 -6.72
N MET A 114 3.37 5.00 -8.00
CA MET A 114 3.87 6.31 -8.46
C MET A 114 3.13 7.47 -7.78
N ARG A 115 1.79 7.42 -7.72
CA ARG A 115 0.98 8.43 -7.02
C ARG A 115 1.31 8.48 -5.53
N MET A 116 1.43 7.32 -4.88
CA MET A 116 1.81 7.25 -3.46
C MET A 116 3.18 7.89 -3.20
N VAL A 117 4.19 7.59 -4.02
CA VAL A 117 5.50 8.24 -3.89
C VAL A 117 5.40 9.74 -4.14
N HIS A 118 4.65 10.16 -5.17
CA HIS A 118 4.45 11.57 -5.48
C HIS A 118 3.83 12.35 -4.32
N HIS A 119 2.89 11.76 -3.58
CA HIS A 119 2.25 12.43 -2.45
C HIS A 119 3.07 12.40 -1.16
N PHE A 120 3.76 11.29 -0.88
CA PHE A 120 4.42 11.06 0.41
C PHE A 120 5.94 11.33 0.40
N HIS A 121 6.53 11.71 -0.74
CA HIS A 121 7.99 11.95 -0.85
C HIS A 121 8.51 12.96 0.18
N ASP A 122 7.76 14.03 0.46
CA ASP A 122 8.14 15.08 1.41
C ASP A 122 8.27 14.54 2.84
N MET A 123 7.32 13.70 3.27
CA MET A 123 7.34 13.05 4.59
C MET A 123 8.44 12.00 4.71
N ILE A 124 8.70 11.25 3.63
CA ILE A 124 9.76 10.25 3.56
C ILE A 124 11.14 10.91 3.61
N ILE A 125 11.36 11.99 2.85
CA ILE A 125 12.62 12.73 2.85
C ILE A 125 12.89 13.31 4.25
N LYS A 126 11.89 13.94 4.88
CA LYS A 126 12.00 14.45 6.26
C LYS A 126 12.31 13.35 7.27
N GLY A 127 11.73 12.17 7.09
CA GLY A 127 11.95 11.00 7.94
C GLY A 127 13.24 10.24 7.65
N SER A 128 13.99 10.60 6.59
CA SER A 128 15.06 9.76 6.03
C SER A 128 14.62 8.30 5.84
N GLY A 129 13.39 8.15 5.33
CA GLY A 129 12.70 6.88 5.22
C GLY A 129 13.04 6.10 3.95
N THR A 130 12.47 4.90 3.86
CA THR A 130 12.64 3.97 2.75
C THR A 130 11.30 3.69 2.08
N ILE A 131 11.31 3.61 0.75
CA ILE A 131 10.15 3.21 -0.05
C ILE A 131 10.38 1.77 -0.52
N VAL A 132 9.39 0.91 -0.34
CA VAL A 132 9.42 -0.50 -0.72
C VAL A 132 8.25 -0.76 -1.66
N ASN A 133 8.54 -1.22 -2.87
CA ASN A 133 7.51 -1.60 -3.84
C ASN A 133 7.45 -3.13 -3.92
N ILE A 134 6.30 -3.70 -3.62
CA ILE A 134 6.09 -5.15 -3.70
C ILE A 134 5.78 -5.52 -5.15
N GLY A 135 6.77 -6.10 -5.82
CA GLY A 135 6.62 -6.68 -7.15
C GLY A 135 6.33 -8.19 -7.10
N SER A 136 6.33 -8.81 -8.27
CA SER A 136 6.21 -10.26 -8.44
C SER A 136 7.27 -10.76 -9.41
N ILE A 137 7.63 -12.03 -9.30
CA ILE A 137 8.46 -12.72 -10.29
C ILE A 137 7.85 -12.67 -11.70
N GLY A 138 6.52 -12.48 -11.80
CA GLY A 138 5.83 -12.26 -13.07
C GLY A 138 6.24 -10.99 -13.82
N GLY A 139 6.90 -10.03 -13.15
CA GLY A 139 7.54 -8.89 -13.81
C GLY A 139 8.91 -9.22 -14.42
N THR A 140 9.50 -10.36 -14.07
CA THR A 140 10.82 -10.80 -14.54
C THR A 140 10.70 -11.94 -15.55
N ILE A 141 9.68 -12.81 -15.40
CA ILE A 141 9.49 -14.00 -16.22
C ILE A 141 8.02 -14.04 -16.68
N PRO A 142 7.76 -14.14 -18.00
CA PRO A 142 6.39 -14.25 -18.49
C PRO A 142 5.80 -15.61 -18.11
N PHE A 143 4.58 -15.60 -17.59
CA PHE A 143 3.81 -16.82 -17.31
C PHE A 143 2.88 -17.14 -18.48
N VAL A 144 2.55 -18.42 -18.66
CA VAL A 144 1.54 -18.81 -19.65
C VAL A 144 0.22 -18.14 -19.29
N TYR A 145 -0.35 -17.39 -20.23
CA TYR A 145 -1.55 -16.54 -20.06
C TYR A 145 -1.37 -15.29 -19.17
N GLY A 146 -0.15 -14.99 -18.72
CA GLY A 146 0.19 -13.71 -18.11
C GLY A 146 0.68 -12.76 -19.18
N CYS A 147 -0.09 -11.70 -19.46
CA CYS A 147 0.30 -10.63 -20.37
C CYS A 147 1.40 -9.77 -19.75
#